data_AF-A0A3B0YSD2-F1
#
_entry.id   AF-A0A3B0YSD2-F1
#
_cell.length_a   1.000
_cell.length_b   1.000
_cell.length_c   1.000
_cell.angle_alpha   90.00
_cell.angle_beta   90.00
_cell.angle_gamma   90.00
#
_symmetry.space_group_name_H-M   'P 1'
#
loop_
_entity.id
_entity.type
_entity.pdbx_description
1 polymer ?
#
loop_
_entity_poly.entity_id
_entity_poly.type
_entity_poly.pdbx_seq_one_letter_code
_entity_poly.pdbx_strand_id
1 'polypeptide(L)' 'MKRLVLLAALLLAQTVYASSGINISGAWVREAPPGARMLAAFMIIQNTGDEDLMLSRIDSPAFDHVMLHQSSIVDGIA' A
#
# COMPACT_ATOMS: atom_id res chain seq x y z
N MET A 1 26.40 36.86 15.86
CA MET A 1 25.50 37.12 14.70
C MET A 1 25.53 35.97 13.70
N LYS A 2 26.58 35.78 12.89
CA LYS A 2 26.65 34.73 11.85
C LYS A 2 26.40 33.29 12.35
N ARG A 3 26.97 32.93 13.50
CA ARG A 3 26.75 31.61 14.14
C ARG A 3 25.32 31.38 14.61
N LEU A 4 24.66 32.44 15.07
CA LEU A 4 23.26 32.38 15.52
C LEU A 4 22.31 32.20 14.33
N VAL A 5 22.60 32.86 13.21
CA VAL A 5 21.89 32.69 11.93
C VAL A 5 22.08 31.28 11.37
N LEU A 6 23.30 30.72 11.45
CA LEU A 6 23.56 29.36 11.00
C LEU A 6 22.79 28.33 11.81
N LEU A 7 22.71 28.51 13.14
CA LEU A 7 21.99 27.60 14.03
C LEU A 7 20.47 27.67 13.79
N ALA A 8 19.94 28.87 13.56
CA ALA A 8 18.53 29.05 13.21
C ALA A 8 18.18 28.42 11.85
N ALA A 9 19.06 28.53 10.85
CA ALA A 9 18.87 27.89 9.56
C ALA A 9 18.88 26.35 9.67
N LEU A 10 19.72 25.79 10.55
CA LEU A 10 19.77 24.35 10.78
C LEU A 10 18.50 23.81 11.47
N LEU A 11 17.88 24.60 12.35
CA LEU A 11 16.62 24.25 13.03
C LEU A 11 15.39 24.29 12.11
N LEU A 12 15.48 25.04 11.00
CA LEU A 12 14.43 25.12 9.98
C LEU A 12 14.54 24.03 8.90
N ALA A 13 15.64 23.27 8.87
CA ALA A 13 15.81 22.13 7.98
C ALA A 13 15.06 20.90 8.54
N GLN A 14 13.72 20.98 8.56
CA GLN A 14 12.87 19.81 8.83
C GLN A 14 12.93 18.88 7.61
N THR A 15 13.35 17.64 7.81
CA THR A 15 13.19 16.58 6.83
C THR A 15 11.71 16.19 6.78
N VAL A 16 10.98 16.65 5.76
CA VAL A 16 9.65 16.09 5.46
C VAL A 16 9.87 14.68 4.92
N TYR A 17 9.56 13.68 5.74
CA TYR A 17 9.49 12.31 5.28
C TYR A 17 8.20 12.18 4.47
N ALA A 18 8.34 12.13 3.15
CA ALA A 18 7.25 11.70 2.29
C ALA A 18 6.96 10.24 2.64
N SER A 19 5.90 10.00 3.42
CA SER A 19 5.31 8.67 3.51
C SER A 19 4.96 8.26 2.08
N SER A 20 5.30 7.05 1.67
CA SER A 20 4.75 6.50 0.44
C SER A 20 3.24 6.69 0.54
N GLY A 21 2.61 7.34 -0.45
CA GLY A 21 1.18 7.65 -0.45
C GLY A 21 0.26 6.42 -0.52
N ILE A 22 0.74 5.27 -0.04
CA ILE A 22 0.06 3.98 -0.04
C ILE A 22 0.22 3.39 1.36
N ASN A 23 -0.90 3.00 1.96
CA ASN A 23 -0.94 2.18 3.18
C ASN A 23 -1.49 0.80 2.82
N ILE A 24 -0.81 -0.27 3.28
CA ILE A 24 -1.26 -1.65 3.13
C ILE A 24 -1.43 -2.25 4.52
N SER A 25 -2.59 -2.81 4.81
CA SER A 25 -2.90 -3.37 6.13
C SER A 25 -3.82 -4.60 6.04
N GLY A 26 -3.93 -5.34 7.15
CA GLY A 26 -4.86 -6.46 7.27
C GLY A 26 -4.64 -7.58 6.24
N ALA A 27 -3.38 -7.83 5.85
CA ALA A 27 -3.06 -8.87 4.89
C ALA A 27 -3.19 -10.27 5.51
N TRP A 28 -3.92 -11.16 4.85
CA TRP A 28 -4.06 -12.56 5.26
C TRP A 28 -4.38 -13.46 4.06
N VAL A 29 -4.16 -14.76 4.22
CA VAL A 29 -4.49 -15.78 3.23
C VAL A 29 -5.44 -16.79 3.86
N ARG A 30 -6.53 -17.12 3.16
CA ARG A 30 -7.44 -18.17 3.59
C ARG A 30 -6.81 -19.53 3.31
N GLU A 31 -6.70 -20.36 4.35
CA GLU A 31 -6.33 -21.78 4.19
C GLU A 31 -7.36 -22.49 3.31
N ALA A 32 -6.87 -23.27 2.35
CA ALA A 32 -7.71 -24.03 1.45
C ALA A 32 -7.90 -25.48 1.94
N PRO A 33 -9.01 -26.15 1.60
CA PRO A 33 -9.20 -27.56 1.90
C PRO A 33 -8.10 -28.44 1.29
N PRO A 34 -7.87 -29.65 1.84
CA PRO A 34 -6.89 -30.58 1.29
C PRO A 34 -7.09 -30.83 -0.21
N GLY A 35 -5.99 -30.75 -0.98
CA GLY A 35 -5.99 -30.97 -2.43
C GLY A 35 -6.32 -29.74 -3.29
N ALA A 36 -6.78 -28.64 -2.69
CA ALA A 36 -6.94 -27.37 -3.42
C ALA A 36 -5.57 -26.79 -3.80
N ARG A 37 -5.47 -26.31 -5.05
CA ARG A 37 -4.23 -25.73 -5.61
C ARG A 37 -4.23 -24.21 -5.68
N MET A 38 -5.35 -23.58 -5.33
CA MET A 38 -5.55 -22.14 -5.39
C MET A 38 -5.99 -21.64 -4.02
N LEU A 39 -5.36 -20.55 -3.56
CA LEU A 39 -5.71 -19.86 -2.32
C LEU A 39 -6.17 -18.44 -2.64
N ALA A 40 -6.90 -17.84 -1.71
CA ALA A 40 -7.32 -16.45 -1.80
C ALA A 40 -6.57 -15.61 -0.75
N ALA A 41 -5.88 -14.57 -1.20
CA ALA A 41 -5.26 -13.56 -0.37
C ALA A 41 -6.16 -12.32 -0.30
N PHE A 42 -6.20 -11.70 0.87
CA PHE A 42 -6.98 -10.51 1.14
C PHE A 42 -6.08 -9.49 1.83
N MET A 43 -6.23 -8.21 1.49
CA MET A 43 -5.56 -7.10 2.15
C MET A 43 -6.35 -5.82 1.89
N ILE A 44 -6.08 -4.79 2.68
CA ILE A 44 -6.60 -3.43 2.47
C ILE A 44 -5.45 -2.60 1.90
N ILE A 45 -5.67 -2.02 0.72
CA ILE A 45 -4.75 -1.09 0.07
C ILE A 45 -5.44 0.27 0.03
N GLN A 46 -4.82 1.28 0.63
CA GLN A 46 -5.35 2.64 0.67
C GLN A 46 -4.35 3.60 0.05
N ASN A 47 -4.77 4.33 -0.99
CA ASN A 47 -4.06 5.51 -1.47
C ASN A 47 -4.30 6.67 -0.49
N THR A 48 -3.25 7.15 0.15
CA THR A 48 -3.26 8.31 1.07
C THR A 48 -2.57 9.53 0.46
N GLY A 49 -2.14 9.44 -0.80
CA GLY A 49 -1.61 10.56 -1.57
C GLY A 49 -2.71 11.45 -2.15
N ASP A 50 -2.26 12.48 -2.84
CA ASP A 50 -3.09 13.47 -3.56
C ASP A 50 -3.22 13.18 -5.07
N GLU A 51 -2.52 12.15 -5.55
CA GLU A 51 -2.53 11.72 -6.95
C GLU A 51 -3.16 10.34 -7.12
N ASP A 52 -3.80 10.10 -8.26
CA ASP A 52 -4.35 8.80 -8.62
C ASP A 52 -3.24 7.75 -8.83
N LEU A 53 -3.50 6.52 -8.39
CA LEU A 53 -2.58 5.39 -8.50
C LEU A 53 -3.23 4.20 -9.19
N MET A 54 -2.46 3.49 -10.01
CA MET A 54 -2.88 2.28 -10.70
C MET A 54 -2.16 1.06 -10.13
N LEU A 55 -2.92 0.09 -9.60
CA LEU A 55 -2.38 -1.21 -9.22
C LEU A 55 -2.17 -2.06 -10.48
N SER A 56 -0.93 -2.08 -10.98
CA SER A 56 -0.58 -2.68 -12.28
C SER A 56 -0.13 -4.14 -12.20
N ARG A 57 0.33 -4.62 -11.04
CA ARG A 57 0.84 -5.98 -10.86
C ARG A 57 0.73 -6.44 -9.41
N ILE A 58 0.53 -7.73 -9.23
CA ILE A 58 0.77 -8.46 -7.99
C ILE A 58 1.57 -9.72 -8.34
N ASP A 59 2.56 -10.05 -7.52
CA ASP A 59 3.34 -11.28 -7.62
C ASP A 59 3.56 -11.89 -6.23
N SER A 60 3.95 -13.17 -6.19
CA SER A 60 4.24 -13.88 -4.95
C SER A 60 5.38 -14.89 -5.17
N PRO A 61 6.35 -14.98 -4.26
CA PRO A 61 7.36 -16.05 -4.31
C PRO A 61 6.79 -17.43 -3.93
N ALA A 62 5.59 -17.49 -3.34
CA ALA A 62 4.95 -18.73 -2.88
C ALA A 62 4.02 -19.37 -3.92
N PHE A 63 3.64 -18.62 -4.97
CA PHE A 63 2.70 -19.07 -5.99
C PHE A 63 3.22 -18.74 -7.38
N ASP A 64 3.15 -19.71 -8.30
CA ASP A 64 3.60 -19.51 -9.69
C ASP A 64 2.78 -18.45 -10.44
N HIS A 65 1.54 -18.21 -10.03
CA HIS A 65 0.64 -17.25 -10.66
C HIS A 65 -0.29 -16.56 -9.64
N VAL A 66 -0.57 -15.28 -9.87
CA VAL A 66 -1.50 -14.47 -9.06
C VAL A 66 -2.47 -13.75 -9.99
N MET A 67 -3.74 -13.71 -9.60
CA MET A 67 -4.81 -13.01 -10.33
C MET A 67 -5.48 -11.98 -9.41
N LEU A 68 -5.84 -10.83 -9.97
CA LEU A 68 -6.61 -9.81 -9.28
C LEU A 68 -8.08 -9.91 -9.70
N HIS A 69 -8.97 -10.03 -8.72
CA HIS A 69 -10.42 -10.05 -8.93
C HIS A 69 -11.01 -8.74 -8.40
N GLN A 70 -11.69 -7.98 -9.25
CA GLN A 70 -12.35 -6.74 -8.88
C GLN A 70 -13.85 -6.99 -8.65
N SER A 71 -14.34 -6.51 -7.53
CA SER A 71 -15.77 -6.34 -7.23
C SER A 71 -15.95 -4.92 -6.71
N SER A 72 -17.02 -4.25 -7.11
CA SER A 72 -17.26 -2.86 -6.75
C SER A 72 -18.72 -2.65 -6.43
N ILE A 73 -19.00 -1.92 -5.36
CA ILE A 73 -20.36 -1.47 -5.06
C ILE A 73 -20.62 -0.21 -5.88
N VAL A 74 -21.60 -0.28 -6.79
CA VAL A 74 -22.08 0.86 -7.57
C VAL A 74 -23.54 1.09 -7.18
N ASP A 75 -23.87 2.29 -6.70
CA ASP A 75 -25.23 2.66 -6.28
C ASP A 75 -25.85 1.69 -5.25
N GLY A 76 -25.02 1.12 -4.37
CA GLY A 76 -25.43 0.17 -3.33
C GLY A 76 -25.55 -1.28 -3.80
N ILE A 77 -25.17 -1.59 -5.04
CA ILE A 77 -25.20 -2.95 -5.61
C ILE A 77 -23.76 -3.43 -5.85
N ALA A 78 -23.43 -4.61 -5.32
CA ALA A 78 -22.12 -5.25 -5.45
C ALA A 78 -21.98 -6.10 -6.73
#